data_AF-A0A965I1P7-F1
#
_entry.id   AF-A0A965I1P7-F1
#
_cell.length_a   1.000
_cell.length_b   1.000
_cell.length_c   1.000
_cell.angle_alpha   90.00
_cell.angle_beta   90.00
_cell.angle_gamma   90.00
#
_symmetry.space_group_name_H-M   'P 1'
#
loop_
_entity.id
_entity.type
_entity.pdbx_description
1 polymer ?
#
loop_
_entity_poly.entity_id
_entity_poly.type
_entity_poly.pdbx_seq_one_letter_code
_entity_poly.pdbx_strand_id
1 'polypeptide(L)'
;MATSRFLLISFAFLTLSSTSFAETVELRPNDPVYVKMGEKIYLEQCASCHGVNLEGQMGWQDTMVDGMRLAPPHDKSGHTWHHPDEML
;
A
#
# COMPACT_ATOMS: atom_id res chain seq x y z
N MET A 1 -4.99 0.94 74.14
CA MET A 1 -4.39 2.07 73.40
C MET A 1 -3.12 1.59 72.73
N ALA A 2 -3.17 1.36 71.42
CA ALA A 2 -2.05 1.40 70.47
C ALA A 2 -2.65 1.19 69.07
N THR A 3 -3.18 2.26 68.48
CA THR A 3 -3.38 2.34 67.03
C THR A 3 -2.00 2.44 66.39
N SER A 4 -1.79 1.87 65.19
CA SER A 4 -0.96 2.47 64.12
C SER A 4 -0.49 1.44 63.07
N ARG A 5 -1.05 1.61 61.87
CA ARG A 5 -0.39 1.55 60.55
C ARG A 5 0.07 0.20 60.02
N PHE A 6 -0.87 -0.50 59.38
CA PHE A 6 -0.58 -1.24 58.14
C PHE A 6 -1.72 -1.00 57.15
N LEU A 7 -1.84 0.24 56.71
CA LEU A 7 -2.53 0.59 55.47
C LEU A 7 -1.45 1.07 54.51
N LEU A 8 -1.60 0.67 53.23
CA LEU A 8 -0.88 1.17 52.05
C LEU A 8 0.41 0.43 51.64
N ILE A 9 0.34 -0.87 51.37
CA ILE A 9 1.23 -1.50 50.35
C ILE A 9 0.35 -2.16 49.28
N SER A 10 -0.46 -1.34 48.62
CA SER A 10 -1.22 -1.74 47.44
C SER A 10 -1.37 -0.50 46.57
N PHE A 11 -0.31 -0.12 45.84
CA PHE A 11 -0.39 0.66 44.59
C PHE A 11 1.03 1.05 44.13
N ALA A 12 1.74 0.16 43.43
CA ALA A 12 2.85 0.57 42.56
C ALA A 12 3.28 -0.55 41.60
N PHE A 13 2.35 -1.40 41.14
CA PHE A 13 2.57 -2.09 39.86
C PHE A 13 2.23 -1.06 38.78
N LEU A 14 3.23 -0.24 38.47
CA LEU A 14 3.20 0.74 37.39
C LEU A 14 3.03 -0.05 36.08
N THR A 15 1.79 -0.19 35.62
CA THR A 15 1.48 -0.77 34.33
C THR A 15 2.07 0.15 33.26
N LEU A 16 3.25 -0.22 32.75
CA LEU A 16 3.84 0.37 31.56
C LEU A 16 2.91 0.00 30.38
N SER A 17 1.83 0.75 30.25
CA SER A 17 0.90 0.62 29.13
C SER A 17 1.62 1.18 27.92
N SER A 18 2.23 0.28 27.13
CA SER A 18 2.72 0.60 25.80
C SER A 18 1.52 1.06 24.97
N THR A 19 1.37 2.38 24.85
CA THR A 19 0.44 2.97 23.89
C THR A 19 1.04 2.73 22.51
N SER A 20 0.51 1.72 21.82
CA SER A 20 0.82 1.51 20.41
C SER A 20 0.18 2.66 19.63
N PHE A 21 0.98 3.64 19.24
CA PHE A 21 0.51 4.65 18.29
C PHE A 21 0.32 3.94 16.96
N ALA A 22 -0.93 3.80 16.53
CA ALA A 22 -1.22 3.46 15.14
C ALA A 22 -0.76 4.65 14.29
N GLU A 23 0.41 4.53 13.67
CA GLU A 23 0.89 5.49 12.69
C GLU A 23 -0.08 5.46 11.51
N THR A 24 -0.73 6.60 11.24
CA THR A 24 -1.62 6.74 10.10
C THR A 24 -0.77 6.82 8.84
N VAL A 25 -0.81 5.79 8.01
CA VAL A 25 -0.19 5.83 6.68
C VAL A 25 -1.05 6.70 5.78
N GLU A 26 -0.53 7.86 5.37
CA GLU A 26 -1.18 8.73 4.38
C GLU A 26 -0.74 8.32 2.98
N LEU A 27 -1.70 7.94 2.12
CA LEU A 27 -1.43 7.72 0.71
C LEU A 27 -1.28 9.06 -0.01
N ARG A 28 -0.15 9.24 -0.72
CA ARG A 28 0.19 10.47 -1.45
C ARG A 28 0.40 10.20 -2.95
N PRO A 29 -0.61 9.68 -3.67
CA PRO A 29 -0.46 9.20 -5.05
C PRO A 29 -0.07 10.30 -6.04
N ASN A 30 -0.40 11.56 -5.73
CA ASN A 30 -0.14 12.72 -6.58
C ASN A 30 1.09 13.54 -6.15
N ASP A 31 1.85 13.09 -5.15
CA ASP A 31 3.06 13.80 -4.75
C ASP A 31 4.11 13.73 -5.87
N PRO A 32 4.61 14.87 -6.37
CA PRO A 32 5.53 14.89 -7.51
C PRO A 32 6.85 14.14 -7.23
N VAL A 33 7.29 14.04 -5.97
CA VAL A 33 8.48 13.28 -5.59
C VAL A 33 8.25 11.78 -5.80
N TYR A 34 7.11 11.28 -5.34
CA TYR A 34 6.75 9.86 -5.50
C TYR A 34 6.41 9.52 -6.95
N VAL A 35 5.73 10.41 -7.67
CA VAL A 35 5.43 10.22 -9.10
C VAL A 35 6.72 10.10 -9.91
N LYS A 36 7.69 11.00 -9.70
CA LYS A 36 8.98 10.94 -10.39
C LYS A 36 9.79 9.68 -10.05
N MET A 37 9.74 9.25 -8.80
CA MET A 37 10.36 7.99 -8.38
C MET A 37 9.68 6.78 -9.05
N GLY A 38 8.34 6.78 -9.10
CA GLY A 38 7.54 5.76 -9.75
C GLY A 38 7.81 5.67 -11.26
N GLU A 39 7.96 6.80 -11.94
CA GLU A 39 8.33 6.85 -13.37
C GLU A 39 9.64 6.09 -13.66
N LYS A 40 10.68 6.33 -12.83
CA LYS A 40 11.96 5.61 -12.97
C LYS A 40 11.77 4.11 -12.80
N ILE A 41 11.08 3.70 -11.74
CA ILE A 41 10.83 2.27 -11.47
C ILE A 41 10.03 1.66 -12.61
N TYR A 42 9.03 2.36 -13.12
CA TYR A 42 8.20 1.90 -14.23
C TYR A 42 9.03 1.63 -15.49
N LEU A 43 9.90 2.57 -15.87
CA LEU A 43 10.77 2.40 -17.04
C LEU A 43 11.75 1.24 -16.87
N GLU A 44 12.28 1.04 -15.66
CA GLU A 44 13.26 -0.01 -15.39
C GLU A 44 12.62 -1.42 -15.27
N GLN A 45 11.37 -1.51 -14.79
CA GLN A 45 10.79 -2.78 -14.35
C GLN A 45 9.49 -3.18 -15.05
N CYS A 46 8.73 -2.23 -15.61
CA CYS A 46 7.37 -2.46 -16.10
C CYS A 46 7.25 -2.25 -17.61
N ALA A 47 7.94 -1.25 -18.15
CA ALA A 47 7.80 -0.81 -19.53
C ALA A 47 8.17 -1.87 -20.57
N SER A 48 9.02 -2.84 -20.22
CA SER A 48 9.40 -3.95 -21.11
C SER A 48 8.20 -4.80 -21.53
N CYS A 49 7.17 -4.89 -20.69
CA CYS A 49 5.93 -5.62 -20.98
C CYS A 49 4.78 -4.66 -21.27
N HIS A 50 4.65 -3.59 -20.50
CA HIS A 50 3.48 -2.70 -20.53
C HIS A 50 3.66 -1.45 -21.40
N GLY A 51 4.78 -1.32 -22.12
CA GLY A 51 5.07 -0.18 -22.99
C GLY A 51 5.63 1.02 -22.24
N VAL A 52 6.40 1.88 -22.94
CA VAL A 52 7.06 3.05 -22.31
C VAL A 52 6.09 4.19 -22.01
N ASN A 53 4.94 4.22 -22.68
CA ASN A 53 3.87 5.21 -22.53
C ASN A 53 2.64 4.63 -21.82
N LEU A 54 2.78 3.52 -21.08
CA LEU A 54 1.69 2.83 -20.39
C LEU A 54 0.67 2.15 -21.32
N GLU A 55 0.98 1.99 -22.61
CA GLU A 55 0.03 1.61 -23.68
C GLU A 55 -0.33 0.12 -23.71
N GLY A 56 0.42 -0.72 -23.01
CA GLY A 56 0.27 -2.17 -23.06
C GLY A 56 0.64 -2.76 -24.42
N GLN A 57 0.35 -4.04 -24.59
CA GLN A 57 0.59 -4.75 -25.84
C GLN A 57 -0.61 -4.63 -26.79
N MET A 58 -0.36 -4.58 -28.09
CA MET A 58 -1.42 -4.61 -29.09
C MET A 58 -2.25 -5.90 -28.96
N GLY A 59 -3.58 -5.77 -28.94
CA GLY A 59 -4.49 -6.92 -28.81
C GLY A 59 -4.60 -7.49 -27.39
N TRP A 60 -4.22 -6.74 -26.35
CA TRP A 60 -4.21 -7.21 -24.97
C TRP A 60 -5.53 -7.73 -24.40
N GLN A 61 -6.66 -7.28 -24.95
CA GLN A 61 -7.98 -7.74 -24.52
C GLN A 61 -8.33 -9.11 -25.09
N ASP A 62 -7.91 -9.36 -26.34
CA ASP A 62 -8.43 -10.46 -27.16
C ASP A 62 -7.43 -11.60 -27.34
N THR A 63 -6.14 -11.33 -27.14
CA THR A 63 -5.07 -12.28 -27.43
C THR A 63 -4.65 -13.03 -26.16
N MET A 64 -4.56 -14.35 -26.30
CA MET A 64 -4.03 -15.25 -25.27
C MET A 64 -2.69 -15.83 -25.75
N VAL A 65 -1.67 -15.77 -24.90
CA VAL A 65 -0.38 -16.45 -25.08
C VAL A 65 -0.20 -17.37 -23.89
N ASP A 66 -0.03 -18.67 -24.13
CA ASP A 66 0.11 -19.70 -23.10
C ASP A 66 -1.02 -19.67 -22.04
N GLY A 67 -2.24 -19.33 -22.48
CA GLY A 67 -3.42 -19.24 -21.60
C GLY A 67 -3.50 -17.96 -20.76
N MET A 68 -2.62 -16.98 -20.98
CA MET A 68 -2.62 -15.69 -20.31
C MET A 68 -2.89 -14.55 -21.30
N ARG A 69 -3.57 -13.49 -20.87
CA ARG A 69 -3.69 -12.27 -21.70
C ARG A 69 -2.33 -11.60 -21.84
N LEU A 70 -2.13 -10.92 -22.96
CA LEU A 70 -0.99 -10.01 -23.12
C LEU A 70 -1.05 -8.88 -22.08
N ALA A 71 0.09 -8.20 -21.88
CA ALA A 71 0.21 -7.15 -20.87
C ALA A 71 -0.79 -6.00 -21.14
N PRO A 72 -1.71 -5.70 -20.21
CA PRO A 72 -2.65 -4.59 -20.37
C PRO A 72 -1.96 -3.23 -20.21
N PRO A 73 -2.57 -2.14 -20.71
CA PRO A 73 -2.12 -0.79 -20.45
C PRO A 73 -2.19 -0.46 -18.95
N HIS A 74 -1.28 0.39 -18.49
CA HIS A 74 -1.26 0.97 -17.13
C HIS A 74 -1.76 2.42 -17.12
N ASP A 75 -2.53 2.79 -18.14
CA ASP A 75 -3.28 4.04 -18.19
C ASP A 75 -4.78 3.79 -17.98
N LYS A 76 -5.57 4.85 -18.15
CA LYS A 76 -7.04 4.82 -18.02
C LYS A 76 -7.77 3.90 -19.01
N SER A 77 -7.11 3.37 -20.04
CA SER A 77 -7.70 2.42 -20.99
C SER A 77 -7.60 0.98 -20.49
N GLY A 78 -6.68 0.72 -19.56
CA GLY A 78 -6.48 -0.57 -18.93
C GLY A 78 -7.33 -0.75 -17.68
N HIS A 79 -7.54 -2.01 -17.31
CA HIS A 79 -8.05 -2.39 -16.00
C HIS A 79 -7.02 -3.33 -15.39
N THR A 80 -5.94 -2.79 -14.83
CA THR A 80 -4.92 -3.61 -14.14
C THR A 80 -5.54 -4.36 -12.95
N TRP A 81 -6.63 -3.81 -12.39
CA TRP A 81 -7.39 -4.39 -11.28
C TRP A 81 -8.73 -4.95 -11.74
N HIS A 82 -9.12 -6.07 -11.15
CA HIS A 82 -10.40 -6.76 -11.41
C HIS A 82 -11.54 -6.31 -10.46
N HIS A 83 -11.30 -5.31 -9.61
CA HIS A 83 -12.26 -4.82 -8.61
C HIS A 83 -12.45 -3.30 -8.77
N PRO A 84 -13.64 -2.79 -8.39
CA PRO A 84 -13.95 -1.37 -8.54
C PRO A 84 -13.16 -0.50 -7.54
N ASP A 85 -12.97 0.78 -7.88
CA ASP A 85 -12.10 1.71 -7.14
C ASP A 85 -12.47 1.85 -5.65
N GLU A 86 -13.74 1.65 -5.28
CA GLU A 86 -14.17 1.71 -3.87
C GLU A 86 -13.62 0.54 -3.01
N MET A 87 -13.05 -0.48 -3.66
CA MET A 87 -12.40 -1.63 -3.02
C MET A 87 -10.86 -1.53 -3.00
N LEU A 88 -10.29 -0.41 -3.49
CA LEU A 88 -8.86 -0.11 -3.51
C LEU A 88 -8.51 0.98 -2.48
#